data_AF-A0A483CWB8-F1
#
_entry.id   AF-A0A483CWB8-F1
#
_cell.length_a   1.000
_cell.length_b   1.000
_cell.length_c   1.000
_cell.angle_alpha   90.00
_cell.angle_beta   90.00
_cell.angle_gamma   90.00
#
_symmetry.space_group_name_H-M   'P 1'
#
loop_
_entity.id
_entity.type
_entity.pdbx_description
1 polymer ?
#
loop_
_entity_poly.entity_id
_entity_poly.type
_entity_poly.pdbx_seq_one_letter_code
_entity_poly.pdbx_strand_id
1 'polypeptide(L)'
;MAENTTFSYHSTVLFVEDVERSKEFYTQVMGEEIDLDLGRNIIFRSGVGIWEGGFARGVIFGDAGSESENNNFSSKRMLELYYETDDMDRSVEAIEAVGVEWVHRVVEQPWCQRTIRFLDPDGHMIEIGERMDVCARRLAGTGKTPEEIAAATTLPLEVVRQMLRG
;
A
#
# COMPACT_ATOMS: atom_id res chain seq x y z
N MET A 1 -13.00 -1.86 26.26
CA MET A 1 -13.04 -1.54 24.82
C MET A 1 -14.27 -0.69 24.60
N ALA A 2 -14.22 0.34 23.75
CA ALA A 2 -15.27 1.36 23.67
C ALA A 2 -16.61 0.74 23.23
N GLU A 3 -17.52 0.54 24.20
CA GLU A 3 -18.87 -0.02 24.03
C GLU A 3 -19.87 0.96 23.38
N ASN A 4 -19.40 1.93 22.59
CA ASN A 4 -20.25 3.04 22.13
C ASN A 4 -20.20 3.34 20.63
N THR A 5 -19.68 2.42 19.81
CA THR A 5 -19.61 2.61 18.36
C THR A 5 -20.65 1.76 17.64
N THR A 6 -21.47 2.38 16.81
CA THR A 6 -22.48 1.71 15.97
C THR A 6 -21.90 1.13 14.67
N PHE A 7 -20.61 1.34 14.42
CA PHE A 7 -19.89 0.86 13.25
C PHE A 7 -18.41 0.63 13.58
N SER A 8 -17.73 -0.17 12.77
CA SER A 8 -16.29 -0.42 12.83
C SER A 8 -15.71 -0.36 11.42
N TYR A 9 -14.44 0.06 11.29
CA TYR A 9 -13.72 -0.10 10.03
C TYR A 9 -13.55 -1.59 9.73
N HIS A 10 -13.82 -1.97 8.48
CA HIS A 10 -13.63 -3.33 8.00
C HIS A 10 -12.53 -3.36 6.94
N SER A 11 -12.70 -2.58 5.87
CA SER A 11 -11.82 -2.64 4.71
C SER A 11 -11.81 -1.34 3.91
N THR A 12 -10.75 -1.17 3.13
CA THR A 12 -10.66 -0.20 2.04
C THR A 12 -10.94 -0.94 0.74
N VAL A 13 -11.84 -0.41 -0.09
CA VAL A 13 -12.23 -1.07 -1.35
C VAL A 13 -11.76 -0.25 -2.54
N LEU A 14 -10.99 -0.89 -3.41
CA LEU A 14 -10.54 -0.35 -4.69
C LEU A 14 -11.51 -0.79 -5.79
N PHE A 15 -11.89 0.14 -6.65
CA PHE A 15 -12.68 -0.18 -7.82
C PHE A 15 -11.75 -0.55 -8.96
N VAL A 16 -11.95 -1.73 -9.53
CA VAL A 16 -11.08 -2.28 -10.57
C VAL A 16 -11.91 -2.57 -11.82
N GLU A 17 -11.29 -2.45 -12.99
CA GLU A 17 -11.94 -2.78 -14.26
C GLU A 17 -12.10 -4.30 -14.41
N ASP A 18 -11.05 -5.06 -14.08
CA ASP A 18 -11.03 -6.52 -14.18
C ASP A 18 -10.60 -7.13 -12.84
N VAL A 19 -11.53 -7.82 -12.19
CA VAL A 19 -11.31 -8.39 -10.85
C VAL A 19 -10.30 -9.53 -10.87
N GLU A 20 -10.25 -10.35 -11.91
CA GLU A 20 -9.30 -11.48 -11.96
C GLU A 20 -7.89 -10.96 -12.23
N ARG A 21 -7.72 -9.99 -13.12
CA ARG A 21 -6.42 -9.31 -13.33
C ARG A 21 -5.88 -8.72 -12.03
N SER A 22 -6.72 -8.00 -11.29
CA SER A 22 -6.29 -7.35 -10.05
C SER A 22 -6.11 -8.36 -8.92
N LYS A 23 -6.92 -9.42 -8.85
CA LYS A 23 -6.72 -10.54 -7.93
C LYS A 23 -5.39 -11.25 -8.15
N GLU A 24 -5.01 -11.53 -9.40
CA GLU A 24 -3.69 -12.09 -9.72
C GLU A 24 -2.57 -11.14 -9.29
N PHE A 25 -2.69 -9.84 -9.56
CA PHE A 25 -1.72 -8.85 -9.12
C PHE A 25 -1.55 -8.83 -7.59
N TYR A 26 -2.64 -8.66 -6.84
CA TYR A 26 -2.55 -8.58 -5.38
C TYR A 26 -2.08 -9.88 -4.74
N THR A 27 -2.49 -11.05 -5.25
CA THR A 27 -2.07 -12.35 -4.68
C THR A 27 -0.65 -12.76 -5.07
N GLN A 28 -0.26 -12.60 -6.34
CA GLN A 28 1.02 -13.11 -6.84
C GLN A 28 2.15 -12.10 -6.72
N VAL A 29 1.85 -10.80 -6.83
CA VAL A 29 2.86 -9.73 -6.80
C VAL A 29 2.96 -9.13 -5.40
N MET A 30 1.81 -8.75 -4.82
CA MET A 30 1.78 -8.10 -3.51
C MET A 30 1.72 -9.09 -2.34
N GLY A 31 1.53 -10.39 -2.62
CA GLY A 31 1.50 -11.45 -1.61
C GLY A 31 0.27 -11.44 -0.71
N GLU A 32 -0.82 -10.80 -1.16
CA GLU A 32 -2.07 -10.76 -0.43
C GLU A 32 -2.73 -12.13 -0.34
N GLU A 33 -3.27 -12.46 0.83
CA GLU A 33 -4.04 -13.66 1.06
C GLU A 33 -5.54 -13.35 0.94
N ILE A 34 -6.25 -14.10 0.09
CA ILE A 34 -7.71 -13.98 -0.04
C ILE A 34 -8.36 -14.43 1.27
N ASP A 35 -9.19 -13.56 1.84
CA ASP A 35 -10.06 -13.87 2.96
C ASP A 35 -11.45 -14.32 2.48
N LEU A 36 -12.01 -13.60 1.51
CA LEU A 36 -13.32 -13.92 0.92
C LEU A 36 -13.35 -13.59 -0.58
N ASP A 37 -13.85 -14.54 -1.37
CA ASP A 37 -14.06 -14.39 -2.81
C ASP A 37 -15.57 -14.47 -3.11
N LEU A 38 -16.14 -13.36 -3.59
CA LEU A 38 -17.54 -13.24 -4.01
C LEU A 38 -17.67 -13.07 -5.53
N GLY A 39 -16.64 -13.46 -6.29
CA GLY A 39 -16.54 -13.30 -7.74
C GLY A 39 -16.24 -11.86 -8.13
N ARG A 40 -17.25 -10.99 -8.11
CA ARG A 40 -17.08 -9.56 -8.51
C ARG A 40 -16.45 -8.70 -7.42
N ASN A 41 -16.33 -9.23 -6.20
CA ASN A 41 -15.78 -8.54 -5.04
C ASN A 41 -14.88 -9.53 -4.28
N ILE A 42 -13.65 -9.13 -4.03
CA ILE A 42 -12.66 -9.92 -3.30
C ILE A 42 -12.20 -9.12 -2.08
N ILE A 43 -12.04 -9.80 -0.95
CA ILE A 43 -11.51 -9.24 0.28
C ILE A 43 -10.24 -10.00 0.63
N PHE A 44 -9.16 -9.27 0.88
CA PHE A 44 -7.90 -9.79 1.36
C PHE A 44 -7.79 -9.67 2.88
N ARG A 45 -6.99 -10.54 3.50
CA ARG A 45 -6.77 -10.55 4.96
C ARG A 45 -6.14 -9.27 5.50
N SER A 46 -5.47 -8.49 4.66
CA SER A 46 -4.94 -7.16 5.01
C SER A 46 -6.03 -6.11 5.26
N GLY A 47 -7.28 -6.38 4.88
CA GLY A 47 -8.36 -5.39 4.88
C GLY A 47 -8.42 -4.55 3.60
N VAL A 48 -7.63 -4.87 2.58
CA VAL A 48 -7.85 -4.37 1.22
C VAL A 48 -8.93 -5.23 0.55
N GLY A 49 -9.82 -4.61 -0.20
CA GLY A 49 -10.76 -5.29 -1.08
C GLY A 49 -10.71 -4.70 -2.48
N ILE A 50 -11.05 -5.52 -3.47
CA ILE A 50 -11.25 -5.09 -4.86
C ILE A 50 -12.69 -5.38 -5.28
N TRP A 51 -13.29 -4.48 -6.04
CA TRP A 51 -14.67 -4.62 -6.52
C TRP A 51 -14.77 -4.15 -7.97
N GLU A 52 -15.43 -4.93 -8.82
CA GLU A 52 -15.74 -4.57 -10.21
C GLU A 52 -16.40 -3.18 -10.27
N GLY A 53 -15.65 -2.17 -10.74
CA GLY A 53 -16.02 -0.77 -10.62
C GLY A 53 -17.28 -0.40 -11.41
N GLY A 54 -17.49 -1.01 -12.58
CA GLY A 54 -18.70 -0.82 -13.38
C GLY A 54 -19.96 -1.24 -12.62
N PHE A 55 -19.94 -2.44 -12.04
CA PHE A 55 -21.03 -2.96 -11.22
C PHE A 55 -21.19 -2.16 -9.91
N ALA A 56 -20.09 -1.87 -9.22
CA ALA A 56 -20.09 -1.10 -7.99
C ALA A 56 -20.75 0.29 -8.17
N ARG A 57 -20.42 1.01 -9.25
CA ARG A 57 -21.05 2.31 -9.54
C ARG A 57 -22.55 2.19 -9.76
N GLY A 58 -23.00 1.17 -10.48
CA GLY A 58 -24.43 0.90 -10.66
C GLY A 58 -25.15 0.65 -9.33
N VAL A 59 -24.52 -0.08 -8.42
CA VAL A 59 -25.07 -0.36 -7.07
C VAL A 59 -25.05 0.87 -6.17
N ILE A 60 -23.97 1.65 -6.17
CA ILE A 60 -23.76 2.76 -5.22
C ILE A 60 -24.45 4.04 -5.69
N PHE A 61 -24.32 4.37 -6.97
CA PHE A 61 -24.77 5.66 -7.52
C PHE A 61 -26.03 5.55 -8.37
N GLY A 62 -26.45 4.33 -8.76
CA GLY A 62 -27.63 4.11 -9.59
C GLY A 62 -27.37 4.28 -11.10
N ASP A 63 -26.12 4.47 -11.52
CA ASP A 63 -25.72 4.77 -12.91
C ASP A 63 -25.50 3.52 -13.78
N ALA A 64 -26.27 2.45 -13.51
CA ALA A 64 -26.13 1.18 -14.23
C ALA A 64 -26.38 1.39 -15.74
N GLY A 65 -25.34 1.22 -16.56
CA GLY A 65 -25.42 1.38 -18.01
C GLY A 65 -25.12 2.77 -18.55
N SER A 66 -24.69 3.73 -17.70
CA SER A 66 -24.02 4.91 -18.24
C SER A 66 -22.63 4.49 -18.71
N GLU A 67 -22.42 4.44 -20.02
CA GLU A 67 -21.10 4.47 -20.64
C GLU A 67 -20.50 5.85 -20.36
N SER A 68 -20.25 6.18 -19.08
CA SER A 68 -19.44 7.34 -18.77
C SER A 68 -18.11 7.10 -19.46
N GLU A 69 -17.71 7.98 -20.38
CA GLU A 69 -16.47 7.91 -21.17
C GLU A 69 -15.19 7.85 -20.32
N ASN A 70 -15.32 7.81 -19.00
CA ASN A 70 -14.27 7.75 -18.01
C ASN A 70 -14.50 6.55 -17.06
N ASN A 71 -14.23 5.34 -17.53
CA ASN A 71 -13.99 4.16 -16.67
C ASN A 71 -12.62 4.25 -15.97
N ASN A 72 -12.22 5.46 -15.57
CA ASN A 72 -10.97 5.67 -14.86
C ASN A 72 -11.23 5.51 -13.37
N PHE A 73 -10.85 4.35 -12.83
CA PHE A 73 -10.92 4.08 -11.39
C PHE A 73 -9.65 4.49 -10.63
N SER A 74 -8.63 4.99 -11.33
CA SER A 74 -7.34 5.35 -10.76
C SER A 74 -7.46 6.33 -9.58
N SER A 75 -6.76 6.00 -8.50
CA SER A 75 -6.58 6.88 -7.34
C SER A 75 -5.21 7.55 -7.28
N LYS A 76 -4.43 7.53 -8.37
CA LYS A 76 -2.99 7.89 -8.49
C LYS A 76 -2.52 9.16 -7.77
N ARG A 77 -3.41 10.08 -7.39
CA ARG A 77 -3.05 11.34 -6.72
C ARG A 77 -3.78 11.61 -5.41
N MET A 78 -4.66 10.71 -4.96
CA MET A 78 -5.55 10.95 -3.82
C MET A 78 -5.47 9.89 -2.73
N LEU A 79 -5.00 8.68 -3.06
CA LEU A 79 -4.92 7.55 -2.14
C LEU A 79 -3.73 6.68 -2.53
N GLU A 80 -2.96 6.23 -1.53
CA GLU A 80 -1.96 5.17 -1.68
C GLU A 80 -2.22 4.03 -0.70
N LEU A 81 -1.91 2.80 -1.12
CA LEU A 81 -1.74 1.66 -0.23
C LEU A 81 -0.27 1.60 0.19
N TYR A 82 -0.03 1.62 1.50
CA TYR A 82 1.32 1.66 2.07
C TYR A 82 1.71 0.28 2.62
N TYR A 83 2.76 -0.30 2.03
CA TYR A 83 3.39 -1.54 2.44
C TYR A 83 4.78 -1.25 3.00
N GLU A 84 5.28 -2.15 3.85
CA GLU A 84 6.64 -2.07 4.35
C GLU A 84 7.47 -3.29 3.95
N THR A 85 8.78 -3.08 3.76
CA THR A 85 9.74 -4.13 3.45
C THR A 85 10.96 -4.05 4.37
N ASP A 86 11.54 -5.23 4.63
CA ASP A 86 12.83 -5.36 5.30
C ASP A 86 14.01 -5.27 4.32
N ASP A 87 13.77 -5.49 3.03
CA ASP A 87 14.78 -5.55 1.97
C ASP A 87 14.29 -4.79 0.73
N MET A 88 14.65 -3.52 0.65
CA MET A 88 14.25 -2.64 -0.45
C MET A 88 14.80 -3.12 -1.79
N ASP A 89 16.02 -3.65 -1.83
CA ASP A 89 16.67 -4.03 -3.09
C ASP A 89 15.95 -5.25 -3.69
N ARG A 90 15.65 -6.25 -2.84
CA ARG A 90 14.82 -7.40 -3.25
C ARG A 90 13.40 -6.99 -3.66
N SER A 91 12.78 -6.04 -2.95
CA SER A 91 11.47 -5.51 -3.34
C SER A 91 11.49 -4.84 -4.71
N VAL A 92 12.53 -4.06 -5.02
CA VAL A 92 12.69 -3.43 -6.34
C VAL A 92 12.79 -4.50 -7.43
N GLU A 93 13.66 -5.50 -7.26
CA GLU A 93 13.83 -6.59 -8.23
C GLU A 93 12.52 -7.34 -8.49
N ALA A 94 11.75 -7.64 -7.44
CA ALA A 94 10.47 -8.33 -7.56
C ALA A 94 9.45 -7.51 -8.38
N ILE A 95 9.34 -6.21 -8.12
CA ILE A 95 8.39 -5.32 -8.81
C ILE A 95 8.84 -5.05 -10.26
N GLU A 96 10.14 -4.95 -10.52
CA GLU A 96 10.68 -4.80 -11.88
C GLU A 96 10.33 -5.99 -12.78
N ALA A 97 10.36 -7.22 -12.25
CA ALA A 97 10.07 -8.43 -13.00
C ALA A 97 8.62 -8.51 -13.52
N VAL A 98 7.69 -7.80 -12.88
CA VAL A 98 6.25 -7.81 -13.21
C VAL A 98 5.88 -6.74 -14.22
N GLY A 99 6.69 -5.68 -14.37
CA GLY A 99 6.45 -4.63 -15.36
C GLY A 99 5.32 -3.66 -15.00
N VAL A 100 5.37 -3.07 -13.80
CA VAL A 100 4.41 -2.05 -13.34
C VAL A 100 4.67 -0.65 -13.93
N GLU A 101 3.67 0.23 -13.85
CA GLU A 101 3.89 1.66 -14.10
C GLU A 101 4.56 2.32 -12.88
N TRP A 102 5.84 2.68 -13.03
CA TRP A 102 6.59 3.38 -11.98
C TRP A 102 6.16 4.84 -11.85
N VAL A 103 5.95 5.28 -10.62
CA VAL A 103 5.87 6.71 -10.29
C VAL A 103 7.27 7.22 -9.98
N HIS A 104 7.98 6.52 -9.10
CA HIS A 104 9.42 6.69 -8.92
C HIS A 104 10.03 5.40 -8.39
N ARG A 105 11.31 5.21 -8.70
CA ARG A 105 12.14 4.14 -8.13
C ARG A 105 12.54 4.52 -6.70
N VAL A 106 13.64 3.96 -6.18
CA VAL A 106 14.08 4.24 -4.81
C VAL A 106 14.33 5.72 -4.62
N VAL A 107 13.55 6.33 -3.73
CA VAL A 107 13.67 7.71 -3.28
C VAL A 107 13.78 7.70 -1.76
N GLU A 108 14.77 8.41 -1.23
CA GLU A 108 14.87 8.67 0.20
C GLU A 108 13.96 9.85 0.56
N GLN A 109 13.05 9.63 1.51
CA GLN A 109 12.11 10.62 2.00
C GLN A 109 12.80 11.62 2.96
N PRO A 110 12.19 12.79 3.23
CA PRO A 110 12.75 13.77 4.15
C PRO A 110 13.05 13.24 5.56
N TRP A 111 12.39 12.16 5.98
CA TRP A 111 12.62 11.44 7.24
C TRP A 111 13.55 10.21 7.07
N CYS A 112 14.41 10.23 6.05
CA CYS A 112 15.42 9.22 5.73
C CYS A 112 14.92 7.84 5.31
N GLN A 113 13.62 7.57 5.29
CA GLN A 113 13.08 6.29 4.83
C GLN A 113 13.28 6.13 3.32
N ARG A 114 13.82 4.99 2.85
CA ARG A 114 13.81 4.67 1.42
C ARG A 114 12.45 4.10 1.03
N THR A 115 11.95 4.51 -0.13
CA THR A 115 10.61 4.16 -0.61
C THR A 115 10.62 3.98 -2.12
N ILE A 116 9.70 3.16 -2.63
CA ILE A 116 9.33 3.11 -4.04
C ILE A 116 7.84 3.35 -4.20
N ARG A 117 7.45 3.91 -5.34
CA ARG A 117 6.03 4.08 -5.69
C ARG A 117 5.75 3.67 -7.12
N PHE A 118 4.67 2.94 -7.31
CA PHE A 118 4.19 2.44 -8.58
C PHE A 118 2.67 2.31 -8.55
N LEU A 119 2.09 1.93 -9.69
CA LEU A 119 0.66 1.74 -9.81
C LEU A 119 0.30 0.27 -9.98
N ASP A 120 -0.86 -0.10 -9.43
CA ASP A 120 -1.54 -1.34 -9.79
C ASP A 120 -2.15 -1.26 -11.21
N PRO A 121 -2.75 -2.35 -11.72
CA PRO A 121 -3.29 -2.39 -13.09
C PRO A 121 -4.36 -1.34 -13.41
N ASP A 122 -5.04 -0.79 -12.39
CA ASP A 122 -6.13 0.19 -12.53
C ASP A 122 -5.67 1.61 -12.14
N GLY A 123 -4.39 1.79 -11.84
CA GLY A 123 -3.79 3.09 -11.55
C GLY A 123 -3.92 3.51 -10.09
N HIS A 124 -4.15 2.59 -9.14
CA HIS A 124 -4.08 2.88 -7.71
C HIS A 124 -2.62 2.96 -7.25
N MET A 125 -2.29 3.99 -6.45
CA MET A 125 -0.93 4.18 -5.96
C MET A 125 -0.58 3.13 -4.91
N ILE A 126 0.59 2.53 -5.05
CA ILE A 126 1.19 1.64 -4.06
C ILE A 126 2.55 2.20 -3.68
N GLU A 127 2.78 2.31 -2.37
CA GLU A 127 4.09 2.57 -1.79
C GLU A 127 4.62 1.30 -1.12
N ILE A 128 5.90 1.00 -1.36
CA ILE A 128 6.66 0.10 -0.50
C ILE A 128 7.76 0.94 0.15
N GLY A 129 7.68 1.10 1.47
CA GLY A 129 8.68 1.78 2.29
C GLY A 129 9.56 0.80 3.07
N GLU A 130 10.80 1.19 3.38
CA GLU A 130 11.54 0.46 4.41
C GLU A 130 10.76 0.48 5.71
N ARG A 131 10.69 -0.64 6.42
CA ARG A 131 10.26 -0.64 7.81
C ARG A 131 11.07 0.37 8.62
N MET A 132 10.41 1.14 9.47
CA MET A 132 11.09 2.23 10.18
C MET A 132 12.21 1.76 11.11
N ASP A 133 12.13 0.54 11.66
CA ASP A 133 13.23 -0.04 12.44
C ASP A 133 14.42 -0.45 11.57
N VAL A 134 14.19 -0.88 10.32
CA VAL A 134 15.26 -1.13 9.33
C VAL A 134 15.93 0.18 8.93
N CYS A 135 15.15 1.24 8.69
CA CYS A 135 15.67 2.60 8.47
C CYS A 135 16.54 3.06 9.65
N ALA A 136 16.05 2.93 10.89
CA ALA A 136 16.80 3.30 12.09
C ALA A 136 18.11 2.52 12.23
N ARG A 137 18.10 1.19 11.99
CA ARG A 137 19.31 0.34 12.04
C ARG A 137 20.30 0.72 10.94
N ARG A 138 19.83 1.03 9.72
CA ARG A 138 20.68 1.51 8.62
C ARG A 138 21.39 2.81 9.00
N LEU A 139 20.66 3.76 9.58
CA LEU A 139 21.23 5.02 10.06
C LEU A 139 22.24 4.81 11.20
N ALA A 140 21.95 3.92 12.16
CA ALA A 140 22.90 3.55 13.20
C ALA A 140 24.17 2.90 12.63
N GLY A 141 24.04 2.09 11.58
CA GLY A 141 25.17 1.52 10.83
C GLY A 141 26.10 2.56 10.20
N THR A 142 25.63 3.80 9.99
CA THR A 142 26.47 4.93 9.54
C THR A 142 27.17 5.67 10.68
N GLY A 143 27.00 5.22 11.92
CA GLY A 143 27.60 5.82 13.12
C GLY A 143 26.73 6.88 13.82
N LYS A 144 25.48 7.08 13.38
CA LYS A 144 24.56 8.02 14.03
C LYS A 144 24.12 7.51 15.41
N THR A 145 24.09 8.42 16.37
CA THR A 145 23.54 8.19 17.72
C THR A 145 22.00 8.08 17.67
N PRO A 146 21.37 7.45 18.68
CA PRO A 146 19.90 7.42 18.77
C PRO A 146 19.25 8.81 18.71
N GLU A 147 19.88 9.82 19.29
CA GLU A 147 19.42 11.21 19.28
C GLU A 147 19.43 11.82 17.88
N GLU A 148 20.51 11.60 17.12
CA GLU A 148 20.61 12.04 15.72
C GLU A 148 19.61 11.32 14.81
N ILE A 149 19.37 10.02 15.06
CA ILE A 149 18.39 9.22 14.31
C ILE A 149 16.97 9.72 14.58
N ALA A 150 16.64 10.00 15.84
CA ALA A 150 15.34 10.56 16.22
C ALA A 150 15.10 11.92 15.55
N ALA A 151 16.10 12.79 15.55
CA ALA A 151 16.02 14.09 14.87
C ALA A 151 15.84 13.95 13.35
N ALA A 152 16.54 13.00 12.71
CA ALA A 152 16.49 12.80 11.27
C ALA A 152 15.19 12.13 10.79
N THR A 153 14.70 11.12 11.53
CA THR A 153 13.49 10.37 11.17
C THR A 153 12.19 10.98 11.69
N THR A 154 12.29 12.02 12.54
CA THR A 154 11.18 12.64 13.28
C THR A 154 10.47 11.70 14.28
N LEU A 155 11.00 10.49 14.49
CA LEU A 155 10.49 9.54 15.47
C LEU A 155 10.81 9.98 16.89
N PRO A 156 9.94 9.69 17.88
CA PRO A 156 10.28 9.88 19.28
C PRO A 156 11.54 9.09 19.66
N LEU A 157 12.45 9.71 20.42
CA LEU A 157 13.72 9.09 20.83
C LEU A 157 13.54 7.73 21.50
N GLU A 158 12.51 7.58 22.32
CA GLU A 158 12.23 6.30 22.98
C GLU A 158 11.86 5.20 21.98
N VAL A 159 11.12 5.53 20.92
CA VAL A 159 10.79 4.58 19.84
C VAL A 159 12.07 4.16 19.11
N VAL A 160 12.94 5.11 18.78
CA VAL A 160 14.24 4.81 18.15
C VAL A 160 15.08 3.89 19.04
N ARG A 161 15.16 4.18 20.35
CA ARG A 161 15.90 3.33 21.29
C ARG A 161 15.33 1.92 21.37
N GLN A 162 14.02 1.75 21.28
CA GLN A 162 13.38 0.43 21.25
C GLN A 162 13.71 -0.30 19.94
N MET A 163 13.58 0.35 18.79
CA MET A 163 13.94 -0.22 17.48
C MET A 163 15.39 -0.69 17.39
N LEU A 164 16.31 0.01 18.06
CA LEU A 164 17.74 -0.33 18.06
C LEU A 164 18.12 -1.44 19.06
N ARG A 165 17.22 -1.85 19.96
CA ARG A 165 17.51 -2.88 20.98
C ARG A 165 17.26 -4.32 20.51
N GLY A 166 16.56 -4.51 19.39
CA GLY A 166 16.20 -5.83 18.87
C GLY A 166 14.71 -6.09 19.05
#